data_AF-A0A257QNJ2-F1
#
_entry.id   AF-A0A257QNJ2-F1
#
_cell.length_a   1.000
_cell.length_b   1.000
_cell.length_c   1.000
_cell.angle_alpha   90.00
_cell.angle_beta   90.00
_cell.angle_gamma   90.00
#
_symmetry.space_group_name_H-M   'P 1'
#
loop_
_entity.id
_entity.type
_entity.pdbx_description
1 polymer ?
#
loop_
_entity_poly.entity_id
_entity_poly.type
_entity_poly.pdbx_seq_one_letter_code
_entity_poly.pdbx_strand_id
1 'polypeptide(L)'
;MLKFRLLRIITSRPRLFIGYGIGLISFFILTPVNPLAIRGVMAWNIGSAIFLLLTAQLFMRADHTNISYQAARQEEGEWSVFALTLIGAVMSFAAIFLFSGSGADHKTQKAFYLGFVITTLILSWLTTHVTFAYRYAHEYYSVDRGQLPGEFERGVVFPGEDNPDYLDFIYFSFVLGMTFQVSDTNLTSKKFRRMATLHGIIGFLFNTVILALSVNIAASLL
;
A
#
# COMPACT_ATOMS: atom_id res chain seq x y z
N MET A 1 2.60 -29.16 -11.28
CA MET A 1 1.53 -28.16 -11.06
C MET A 1 1.96 -26.91 -10.27
N LEU A 2 2.78 -27.01 -9.21
CA LEU A 2 3.18 -25.84 -8.40
C LEU A 2 3.95 -24.75 -9.17
N LYS A 3 4.94 -25.13 -10.01
CA LYS A 3 5.73 -24.19 -10.84
C LYS A 3 4.85 -23.33 -11.76
N PHE A 4 3.83 -23.92 -12.39
CA PHE A 4 2.92 -23.18 -13.27
C PHE A 4 2.00 -22.20 -12.51
N ARG A 5 1.60 -22.55 -11.27
CA ARG A 5 0.86 -21.62 -10.40
C ARG A 5 1.74 -20.47 -9.92
N LEU A 6 2.98 -20.75 -9.49
CA LEU A 6 3.94 -19.72 -9.07
C LEU A 6 4.30 -18.76 -10.20
N LEU A 7 4.59 -19.27 -11.40
CA LEU A 7 4.84 -18.44 -12.57
C LEU A 7 3.64 -17.56 -12.90
N ARG A 8 2.41 -18.11 -12.85
CA ARG A 8 1.20 -17.33 -13.06
C ARG A 8 1.03 -16.20 -12.03
N ILE A 9 1.29 -16.47 -10.75
CA ILE A 9 1.25 -15.48 -9.66
C ILE A 9 2.30 -14.38 -9.85
N ILE A 10 3.52 -14.74 -10.28
CA ILE A 10 4.59 -13.76 -10.53
C ILE A 10 4.26 -12.87 -11.73
N THR A 11 3.79 -13.48 -12.82
CA THR A 11 3.43 -12.75 -14.04
C THR A 11 2.16 -11.90 -13.90
N SER A 12 1.28 -12.19 -12.92
CA SER A 12 0.10 -11.37 -12.65
C SER A 12 0.41 -10.13 -11.79
N ARG A 13 1.61 -10.05 -11.18
CA ARG A 13 1.99 -8.97 -10.25
C ARG A 13 3.40 -8.42 -10.49
N PRO A 14 3.76 -8.04 -11.73
CA PRO A 14 5.14 -7.72 -12.08
C PRO A 14 5.72 -6.59 -11.22
N ARG A 15 4.95 -5.54 -10.92
CA ARG A 15 5.42 -4.37 -10.17
C ARG A 15 5.73 -4.67 -8.71
N LEU A 16 4.89 -5.48 -8.07
CA LEU A 16 5.11 -5.94 -6.70
C LEU A 16 6.39 -6.78 -6.63
N PHE A 17 6.52 -7.78 -7.51
CA PHE A 17 7.71 -8.64 -7.52
C PHE A 17 8.99 -7.89 -7.90
N ILE A 18 8.93 -6.92 -8.81
CA ILE A 18 10.08 -6.07 -9.13
C ILE A 18 10.47 -5.21 -7.93
N GLY A 19 9.52 -4.49 -7.33
CA GLY A 19 9.78 -3.63 -6.17
C GLY A 19 10.38 -4.40 -5.00
N TYR A 20 9.69 -5.43 -4.52
CA TYR A 20 10.19 -6.22 -3.38
C TYR A 20 11.39 -7.12 -3.73
N GLY A 21 11.55 -7.51 -5.01
CA GLY A 21 12.75 -8.16 -5.49
C GLY A 21 13.98 -7.24 -5.39
N ILE A 22 13.85 -5.98 -5.81
CA ILE A 22 14.93 -4.99 -5.66
C ILE A 22 15.15 -4.66 -4.19
N GLY A 23 14.10 -4.55 -3.38
CA GLY A 23 14.22 -4.40 -1.92
C GLY A 23 15.03 -5.54 -1.30
N LEU A 24 14.73 -6.78 -1.65
CA LEU A 24 15.48 -7.96 -1.20
C LEU A 24 16.94 -7.95 -1.67
N ILE A 25 17.20 -7.61 -2.92
CA ILE A 25 18.57 -7.47 -3.43
C ILE A 25 19.32 -6.38 -2.65
N SER A 26 18.65 -5.25 -2.38
CA SER A 26 19.21 -4.14 -1.60
C SER A 26 19.57 -4.57 -0.18
N PHE A 27 18.76 -5.43 0.44
CA PHE A 27 19.09 -6.01 1.76
C PHE A 27 20.46 -6.70 1.77
N PHE A 28 20.78 -7.49 0.73
CA PHE A 28 22.05 -8.21 0.62
C PHE A 28 23.22 -7.31 0.20
N ILE A 29 22.98 -6.29 -0.63
CA ILE A 29 24.00 -5.34 -1.09
C ILE A 29 24.40 -4.34 0.00
N LEU A 30 23.43 -3.86 0.80
CA LEU A 30 23.69 -3.00 1.94
C LEU A 30 24.59 -3.78 2.92
N THR A 31 25.86 -3.42 2.95
CA THR A 31 26.95 -4.09 3.68
C THR A 31 26.61 -4.34 5.15
N PRO A 32 27.24 -5.34 5.82
CA PRO A 32 26.98 -5.69 7.23
C PRO A 32 27.25 -4.60 8.28
N VAL A 33 27.61 -3.39 7.85
CA VAL A 33 27.94 -2.24 8.71
C VAL A 33 26.75 -1.81 9.57
N ASN A 34 25.51 -2.07 9.10
CA ASN A 34 24.29 -1.77 9.84
C ASN A 34 23.70 -3.02 10.51
N PRO A 35 23.14 -2.91 11.73
CA PRO A 35 22.36 -3.97 12.37
C PRO A 35 21.30 -4.56 11.42
N LEU A 36 21.07 -5.86 11.55
CA LEU A 36 20.14 -6.64 10.71
C LEU A 36 18.77 -5.94 10.54
N ALA A 37 18.26 -5.39 11.64
CA ALA A 37 16.95 -4.75 11.66
C ALA A 37 16.93 -3.42 10.88
N ILE A 38 17.99 -2.61 10.94
CA ILE A 38 18.13 -1.38 10.13
C ILE A 38 18.20 -1.72 8.64
N ARG A 39 18.97 -2.75 8.28
CA ARG A 39 19.05 -3.25 6.89
C ARG A 39 17.69 -3.69 6.39
N GLY A 40 16.90 -4.37 7.23
CA GLY A 40 15.52 -4.76 6.94
C GLY A 40 14.64 -3.54 6.62
N VAL A 41 14.67 -2.50 7.46
CA VAL A 41 13.87 -1.28 7.23
C VAL A 41 14.33 -0.54 5.96
N MET A 42 15.64 -0.48 5.70
CA MET A 42 16.16 0.10 4.44
C MET A 42 15.68 -0.65 3.21
N ALA A 43 15.77 -1.98 3.23
CA ALA A 43 15.30 -2.83 2.15
C ALA A 43 13.79 -2.66 1.90
N TRP A 44 13.01 -2.57 2.97
CA TRP A 44 11.58 -2.26 2.90
C TRP A 44 11.32 -0.91 2.24
N ASN A 45 12.00 0.15 2.66
CA ASN A 45 11.83 1.50 2.10
C ASN A 45 12.17 1.53 0.61
N ILE A 46 13.27 0.91 0.20
CA ILE A 46 13.66 0.83 -1.21
C ILE A 46 12.61 0.06 -2.02
N GLY A 47 12.19 -1.11 -1.54
CA GLY A 47 11.21 -1.93 -2.24
C GLY A 47 9.85 -1.24 -2.39
N SER A 48 9.36 -0.65 -1.31
CA SER A 48 8.10 0.13 -1.29
C SER A 48 8.17 1.34 -2.21
N ALA A 49 9.27 2.10 -2.20
CA ALA A 49 9.44 3.26 -3.09
C ALA A 49 9.41 2.85 -4.57
N ILE A 50 10.12 1.77 -4.94
CA ILE A 50 10.12 1.27 -6.31
C ILE A 50 8.73 0.75 -6.71
N PHE A 51 8.07 -0.01 -5.84
CA PHE A 51 6.70 -0.47 -6.07
C PHE A 51 5.74 0.71 -6.33
N LEU A 52 5.80 1.74 -5.49
CA LEU A 52 4.98 2.94 -5.62
C LEU A 52 5.29 3.70 -6.92
N LEU A 53 6.56 3.88 -7.27
CA LEU A 53 6.97 4.55 -8.51
C LEU A 53 6.46 3.82 -9.76
N LEU A 54 6.64 2.50 -9.82
CA LEU A 54 6.17 1.68 -10.94
C LEU A 54 4.64 1.67 -11.05
N THR A 55 3.95 1.69 -9.91
CA THR A 55 2.49 1.77 -9.86
C THR A 55 1.98 3.14 -10.29
N ALA A 56 2.59 4.23 -9.80
CA ALA A 56 2.24 5.58 -10.22
C ALA A 56 2.44 5.77 -11.73
N GLN A 57 3.53 5.25 -12.28
CA GLN A 57 3.77 5.25 -13.73
C GLN A 57 2.69 4.50 -14.51
N LEU A 58 2.16 3.40 -13.97
CA LEU A 58 1.02 2.71 -14.58
C LEU A 58 -0.23 3.59 -14.54
N PHE A 59 -0.60 4.07 -13.36
CA PHE A 59 -1.87 4.79 -13.19
C PHE A 59 -1.92 6.07 -14.02
N MET A 60 -0.78 6.76 -14.19
CA MET A 60 -0.69 7.94 -15.05
C MET A 60 -0.63 7.64 -16.55
N ARG A 61 -0.30 6.41 -16.96
CA ARG A 61 -0.14 6.02 -18.39
C ARG A 61 -1.19 5.04 -18.88
N ALA A 62 -2.02 4.49 -17.99
CA ALA A 62 -3.02 3.50 -18.34
C ALA A 62 -4.07 4.18 -19.22
N ASP A 63 -4.09 3.81 -20.50
CA ASP A 63 -5.17 4.14 -21.41
C ASP A 63 -6.48 3.56 -20.84
N HIS A 64 -7.44 4.44 -20.56
CA HIS A 64 -8.71 4.13 -19.88
C HIS A 64 -9.53 3.02 -20.58
N THR A 65 -9.20 2.70 -21.83
CA THR A 65 -9.88 1.70 -22.66
C THR A 65 -9.64 0.23 -22.24
N ASN A 66 -8.60 -0.09 -21.46
CA ASN A 66 -8.21 -1.48 -21.17
C ASN A 66 -8.07 -1.81 -19.67
N ILE A 67 -8.59 -0.96 -18.78
CA ILE A 67 -8.44 -1.12 -17.33
C ILE A 67 -9.17 -2.37 -16.83
N SER A 68 -10.33 -2.71 -17.40
CA SER A 68 -11.07 -3.93 -17.07
C SER A 68 -10.23 -5.20 -17.25
N TYR A 69 -9.54 -5.33 -18.38
CA TYR A 69 -8.64 -6.45 -18.67
C TYR A 69 -7.41 -6.47 -17.76
N GLN A 70 -6.83 -5.31 -17.45
CA GLN A 70 -5.66 -5.19 -16.58
C GLN A 70 -5.98 -5.48 -15.10
N ALA A 71 -7.08 -4.93 -14.59
CA ALA A 71 -7.56 -5.11 -13.23
C ALA A 71 -8.02 -6.55 -12.97
N ALA A 72 -8.73 -7.17 -13.93
CA ALA A 72 -9.11 -8.58 -13.82
C ALA A 72 -7.90 -9.53 -13.83
N ARG A 73 -6.80 -9.17 -14.51
CA ARG A 73 -5.55 -9.94 -14.53
C ARG A 73 -4.65 -9.68 -13.32
N GLN A 74 -4.73 -8.51 -12.72
CA GLN A 74 -4.08 -8.22 -11.44
C GLN A 74 -4.86 -8.89 -10.31
N GLU A 75 -4.67 -10.19 -10.17
CA GLU A 75 -5.11 -10.92 -8.97
C GLU A 75 -4.27 -10.46 -7.77
N GLU A 76 -4.54 -9.30 -7.20
CA GLU A 76 -4.08 -8.99 -5.84
C GLU A 76 -4.92 -9.82 -4.87
N GLY A 77 -4.37 -10.96 -4.46
CA GLY A 77 -5.02 -11.83 -3.49
C GLY A 77 -5.17 -11.10 -2.16
N GLU A 78 -6.31 -11.29 -1.49
CA GLU A 78 -6.63 -10.70 -0.17
C GLU A 78 -5.47 -10.84 0.82
N TRP A 79 -4.81 -12.01 0.80
CA TRP A 79 -3.67 -12.33 1.64
C TRP A 79 -2.39 -11.56 1.32
N SER A 80 -2.19 -11.15 0.07
CA SER A 80 -1.00 -10.38 -0.32
C SER A 80 -1.15 -8.93 0.11
N VAL A 81 -2.34 -8.35 -0.06
CA VAL A 81 -2.66 -7.01 0.45
C VAL A 81 -2.52 -6.96 1.97
N PHE A 82 -3.14 -7.94 2.64
CA PHE A 82 -3.06 -8.08 4.09
C PHE A 82 -1.62 -8.28 4.57
N ALA A 83 -0.86 -9.20 3.97
CA ALA A 83 0.52 -9.47 4.35
C ALA A 83 1.41 -8.23 4.13
N LEU A 84 1.24 -7.52 3.01
CA LEU A 84 2.03 -6.32 2.72
C LEU A 84 1.76 -5.21 3.71
N THR A 85 0.49 -4.99 4.01
CA THR A 85 0.05 -4.01 5.00
C THR A 85 0.55 -4.36 6.39
N LEU A 86 0.46 -5.64 6.78
CA LEU A 86 0.96 -6.14 8.06
C LEU A 86 2.47 -6.00 8.17
N ILE A 87 3.23 -6.36 7.13
CA ILE A 87 4.68 -6.19 7.10
C ILE A 87 5.02 -4.70 7.20
N GLY A 88 4.37 -3.83 6.43
CA GLY A 88 4.59 -2.38 6.52
C GLY A 88 4.33 -1.81 7.91
N ALA A 89 3.26 -2.26 8.58
CA ALA A 89 2.97 -1.90 9.96
C ALA A 89 4.07 -2.40 10.92
N VAL A 90 4.47 -3.67 10.83
CA VAL A 90 5.55 -4.25 11.66
C VAL A 90 6.88 -3.53 11.43
N MET A 91 7.23 -3.25 10.17
CA MET A 91 8.45 -2.52 9.82
C MET A 91 8.41 -1.08 10.33
N SER A 92 7.24 -0.44 10.32
CA SER A 92 7.04 0.89 10.90
C SER A 92 7.20 0.88 12.43
N PHE A 93 6.62 -0.10 13.14
CA PHE A 93 6.83 -0.26 14.58
C PHE A 93 8.30 -0.58 14.91
N ALA A 94 8.93 -1.49 14.17
CA ALA A 94 10.35 -1.80 14.34
C ALA A 94 11.21 -0.54 14.15
N ALA A 95 10.91 0.28 13.14
CA ALA A 95 11.57 1.56 12.94
C ALA A 95 11.38 2.51 14.13
N ILE A 96 10.22 2.55 14.78
CA ILE A 96 10.05 3.39 15.98
C ILE A 96 10.95 2.85 17.11
N PHE A 97 10.82 1.57 17.48
CA PHE A 97 11.54 1.01 18.64
C PHE A 97 13.06 1.01 18.49
N LEU A 98 13.57 0.59 17.33
CA LEU A 98 15.01 0.47 17.10
C LEU A 98 15.72 1.83 17.12
N PHE A 99 15.02 2.88 16.67
CA PHE A 99 15.59 4.20 16.52
C PHE A 99 15.25 5.14 17.70
N SER A 100 14.23 4.82 18.51
CA SER A 100 13.99 5.48 19.80
C SER A 100 14.94 5.00 20.92
N GLY A 101 15.43 3.76 20.85
CA GLY A 101 16.35 3.19 21.86
C GLY A 101 17.84 3.43 21.60
N SER A 102 18.22 3.92 20.41
CA SER A 102 19.59 4.29 20.11
C SER A 102 19.91 5.63 20.77
N GLY A 103 20.56 5.60 21.94
CA GLY A 103 21.03 6.78 22.70
C GLY A 103 22.12 7.58 21.97
N ALA A 104 21.82 8.06 20.77
CA ALA A 104 22.73 8.85 19.96
C ALA A 104 22.81 10.28 20.53
N ASP A 105 23.89 10.55 21.26
CA ASP A 105 24.23 11.85 21.86
C ASP A 105 24.47 12.98 20.84
N HIS A 106 24.45 12.67 19.53
CA HIS A 106 24.69 13.65 18.47
C HIS A 106 23.39 14.06 17.77
N LYS A 107 23.03 15.34 17.87
CA LYS A 107 21.82 15.95 17.26
C LYS A 107 21.63 15.57 15.77
N THR A 108 22.70 15.49 14.99
CA THR A 108 22.67 15.13 13.56
C THR A 108 22.24 13.67 13.32
N GLN A 109 22.66 12.73 14.18
CA GLN A 109 22.26 11.33 14.08
C GLN A 109 20.78 11.16 14.42
N LYS A 110 20.30 11.86 15.47
CA LYS A 110 18.88 11.86 15.85
C LYS A 110 17.97 12.37 14.73
N ALA A 111 18.36 13.46 14.05
CA ALA A 111 17.59 14.00 12.93
C ALA A 111 17.52 13.03 11.73
N PHE A 112 18.63 12.37 11.40
CA PHE A 112 18.68 11.36 10.33
C PHE A 112 17.75 10.18 10.64
N TYR A 113 17.82 9.64 11.86
CA TYR A 113 16.95 8.55 12.29
C TYR A 113 15.48 8.94 12.26
N LEU A 114 15.17 10.16 12.66
CA LEU A 114 13.80 10.64 12.63
C LEU A 114 13.26 10.73 11.20
N GLY A 115 14.03 11.29 10.27
CA GLY A 115 13.66 11.31 8.85
C GLY A 115 13.45 9.90 8.29
N PHE A 116 14.22 8.93 8.75
CA PHE A 116 14.10 7.53 8.34
C PHE A 116 12.82 6.85 8.84
N VAL A 117 12.44 7.08 10.10
CA VAL A 117 11.16 6.59 10.66
C VAL A 117 9.97 7.21 9.93
N ILE A 118 9.98 8.53 9.74
CA ILE A 118 8.94 9.26 9.01
C ILE A 118 8.80 8.72 7.57
N THR A 119 9.91 8.52 6.88
CA THR A 119 9.94 7.96 5.53
C THR A 119 9.32 6.56 5.49
N THR A 120 9.66 5.71 6.45
CA THR A 120 9.13 4.33 6.55
C THR A 120 7.61 4.34 6.74
N LEU A 121 7.10 5.24 7.58
CA LEU A 121 5.67 5.39 7.82
C LEU A 121 4.93 5.86 6.58
N ILE A 122 5.42 6.93 5.92
CA ILE A 122 4.81 7.48 4.71
C ILE A 122 4.79 6.42 3.60
N LEU A 123 5.90 5.72 3.36
CA LEU A 123 5.97 4.68 2.34
C LEU A 123 5.03 3.51 2.65
N SER A 124 4.95 3.09 3.91
CA SER A 124 4.05 2.00 4.33
C SER A 124 2.58 2.40 4.21
N TRP A 125 2.25 3.65 4.56
CA TRP A 125 0.92 4.24 4.41
C TRP A 125 0.50 4.33 2.94
N LEU A 126 1.35 4.91 2.09
CA LEU A 126 1.11 4.98 0.64
C LEU A 126 0.97 3.60 0.01
N THR A 127 1.86 2.67 0.35
CA THR A 127 1.83 1.29 -0.16
C THR A 127 0.52 0.63 0.20
N THR A 128 0.05 0.78 1.45
CA THR A 128 -1.23 0.24 1.90
C THR A 128 -2.38 0.76 1.04
N HIS A 129 -2.49 2.07 0.83
CA HIS A 129 -3.59 2.66 0.06
C HIS A 129 -3.54 2.33 -1.42
N VAL A 130 -2.35 2.32 -2.02
CA VAL A 130 -2.18 1.91 -3.42
C VAL A 130 -2.57 0.44 -3.60
N THR A 131 -2.22 -0.42 -2.65
CA THR A 131 -2.58 -1.84 -2.69
C THR A 131 -4.10 -2.04 -2.51
N PHE A 132 -4.74 -1.28 -1.62
CA PHE A 132 -6.21 -1.28 -1.53
C PHE A 132 -6.88 -0.78 -2.81
N ALA A 133 -6.32 0.23 -3.49
CA ALA A 133 -6.84 0.72 -4.77
C ALA A 133 -6.81 -0.37 -5.84
N TYR A 134 -5.71 -1.10 -5.98
CA TYR A 134 -5.64 -2.27 -6.86
C TYR A 134 -6.68 -3.33 -6.49
N ARG A 135 -6.87 -3.59 -5.19
CA ARG A 135 -7.85 -4.56 -4.70
C ARG A 135 -9.28 -4.15 -5.03
N TYR A 136 -9.63 -2.87 -4.91
CA TYR A 136 -10.94 -2.36 -5.30
C TYR A 136 -11.15 -2.45 -6.81
N ALA A 137 -10.15 -2.06 -7.61
CA ALA A 137 -10.22 -2.20 -9.07
C ALA A 137 -10.41 -3.66 -9.49
N HIS A 138 -9.64 -4.58 -8.89
CA HIS A 138 -9.77 -6.01 -9.14
C HIS A 138 -11.17 -6.51 -8.78
N GLU A 139 -11.68 -6.18 -7.59
CA GLU A 139 -13.01 -6.61 -7.17
C GLU A 139 -14.09 -6.09 -8.11
N TYR A 140 -14.04 -4.80 -8.47
CA TYR A 140 -14.97 -4.15 -9.40
C TYR A 140 -15.00 -4.82 -10.77
N TYR A 141 -13.82 -5.15 -11.34
CA TYR A 141 -13.70 -5.74 -12.66
C TYR A 141 -13.65 -7.27 -12.69
N SER A 142 -13.61 -7.94 -11.53
CA SER A 142 -13.64 -9.40 -11.43
C SER A 142 -15.03 -9.99 -11.68
N VAL A 143 -16.07 -9.18 -11.53
CA VAL A 143 -17.47 -9.53 -11.77
C VAL A 143 -17.78 -9.33 -13.26
N ASP A 144 -17.21 -10.16 -14.14
CA ASP A 144 -17.89 -10.67 -15.35
C ASP A 144 -17.05 -11.74 -16.08
N ARG A 145 -17.49 -13.00 -15.99
CA ARG A 145 -17.32 -13.99 -17.06
C ARG A 145 -18.65 -14.68 -17.27
N GLY A 146 -19.63 -13.97 -17.84
CA GLY A 146 -20.75 -14.60 -18.54
C GLY A 146 -22.14 -14.04 -18.28
N GLN A 147 -22.31 -12.96 -17.50
CA GLN A 147 -23.59 -12.30 -17.30
C GLN A 147 -23.37 -10.80 -17.10
N LEU A 148 -24.06 -9.97 -17.89
CA LEU A 148 -24.09 -8.51 -17.72
C LEU A 148 -24.51 -8.20 -16.27
N PRO A 149 -23.59 -7.79 -15.37
CA PRO A 149 -23.93 -7.59 -13.98
C PRO A 149 -24.74 -6.30 -13.89
N GLY A 150 -25.85 -6.31 -13.15
CA GLY A 150 -26.54 -5.06 -12.80
C GLY A 150 -25.63 -4.16 -11.96
N GLU A 151 -25.89 -2.84 -11.91
CA GLU A 151 -25.12 -1.85 -11.14
C GLU A 151 -24.80 -2.27 -9.69
N PHE A 152 -25.66 -3.07 -9.07
CA PHE A 152 -25.49 -3.55 -7.70
C PHE A 152 -24.41 -4.62 -7.51
N GLU A 153 -23.95 -5.29 -8.58
CA GLU A 153 -23.03 -6.42 -8.50
C GLU A 153 -21.55 -6.02 -8.54
N ARG A 154 -21.23 -4.81 -9.04
CA ARG A 154 -19.84 -4.30 -9.13
C ARG A 154 -19.27 -3.78 -7.81
N GLY A 155 -20.12 -3.59 -6.79
CA GLY A 155 -19.72 -3.38 -5.39
C GLY A 155 -19.47 -1.94 -4.95
N VAL A 156 -19.17 -1.01 -5.86
CA VAL A 156 -19.10 0.44 -5.63
C VAL A 156 -19.65 1.18 -6.85
N VAL A 157 -20.29 2.32 -6.63
CA VAL A 157 -20.78 3.23 -7.68
C VAL A 157 -20.04 4.56 -7.58
N PHE A 158 -19.45 4.99 -8.68
CA PHE A 158 -18.78 6.29 -8.84
C PHE A 158 -19.75 7.27 -9.53
N PRO A 159 -19.99 8.48 -9.00
CA PRO A 159 -20.94 9.41 -9.59
C PRO A 159 -20.54 9.83 -11.01
N GLY A 160 -21.40 9.56 -11.99
CA GLY A 160 -21.18 9.96 -13.38
C GLY A 160 -20.07 9.18 -14.11
N GLU A 161 -19.57 8.07 -13.54
CA GLU A 161 -18.52 7.25 -14.13
C GLU A 161 -18.93 5.77 -14.15
N ASP A 162 -19.15 5.26 -15.37
CA ASP A 162 -19.56 3.88 -15.64
C ASP A 162 -18.38 2.92 -15.85
N ASN A 163 -17.19 3.47 -16.13
CA ASN A 163 -15.94 2.76 -16.40
C ASN A 163 -14.77 3.36 -15.59
N PRO A 164 -14.80 3.26 -14.25
CA PRO A 164 -13.85 3.91 -13.37
C PRO A 164 -12.41 3.43 -13.60
N ASP A 165 -11.48 4.37 -13.65
CA ASP A 165 -10.07 4.08 -13.84
C ASP A 165 -9.34 3.81 -12.51
N TYR A 166 -8.02 3.59 -12.58
CA TYR A 166 -7.23 3.38 -11.37
C TYR A 166 -7.15 4.62 -10.46
N LEU A 167 -7.28 5.82 -11.00
CA LEU A 167 -7.31 7.06 -10.23
C LEU A 167 -8.60 7.19 -9.44
N ASP A 168 -9.74 6.72 -9.96
CA ASP A 168 -11.00 6.63 -9.22
C ASP A 168 -10.88 5.70 -8.00
N PHE A 169 -10.24 4.53 -8.17
CA PHE A 169 -9.98 3.62 -7.05
C PHE A 169 -8.92 4.15 -6.08
N ILE A 170 -7.96 4.94 -6.56
CA ILE A 170 -7.01 5.65 -5.69
C ILE A 170 -7.73 6.72 -4.88
N TYR A 171 -8.59 7.51 -5.51
CA TYR A 171 -9.44 8.49 -4.84
C TYR A 171 -10.26 7.82 -3.74
N PHE A 172 -10.99 6.75 -4.07
CA PHE A 172 -11.77 6.00 -3.11
C PHE A 172 -10.92 5.46 -1.94
N SER A 173 -9.78 4.85 -2.27
CA SER A 173 -8.86 4.26 -1.29
C SER A 173 -8.28 5.31 -0.32
N PHE A 174 -7.84 6.45 -0.85
CA PHE A 174 -7.23 7.51 -0.05
C PHE A 174 -8.27 8.24 0.80
N VAL A 175 -9.49 8.48 0.29
CA VAL A 175 -10.56 9.08 1.09
C VAL A 175 -10.90 8.20 2.30
N LEU A 176 -10.98 6.88 2.12
CA LEU A 176 -11.15 5.95 3.24
C LEU A 176 -9.93 5.95 4.18
N GLY A 177 -8.72 5.92 3.64
CA GLY A 177 -7.47 5.85 4.40
C GLY A 177 -7.19 7.09 5.25
N MET A 178 -7.46 8.27 4.71
CA MET A 178 -7.28 9.55 5.41
C MET A 178 -8.37 9.80 6.46
N THR A 179 -9.43 8.99 6.51
CA THR A 179 -10.55 9.12 7.46
C THR A 179 -11.28 10.48 7.40
N PHE A 180 -11.13 11.24 6.31
CA PHE A 180 -11.82 12.52 6.06
C PHE A 180 -13.13 12.36 5.29
N GLN A 181 -13.82 11.22 5.46
CA GLN A 181 -14.82 10.70 4.54
C GLN A 181 -15.84 11.75 4.05
N VAL A 182 -15.56 12.31 2.86
CA VAL A 182 -16.50 12.99 1.96
C VAL A 182 -16.48 12.23 0.63
N SER A 183 -16.61 10.90 0.68
CA SER A 183 -16.67 10.10 -0.54
C SER A 183 -18.08 10.22 -1.12
N ASP A 184 -18.18 10.72 -2.34
CA ASP A 184 -19.38 10.74 -3.18
C ASP A 184 -19.74 9.35 -3.75
N THR A 185 -18.88 8.35 -3.52
CA THR A 185 -19.07 6.95 -3.93
C THR A 185 -20.00 6.17 -3.00
N ASN A 186 -20.86 5.32 -3.57
CA ASN A 186 -21.78 4.46 -2.82
C ASN A 186 -21.38 2.98 -2.87
N LEU A 187 -21.22 2.33 -1.70
CA LEU A 187 -20.89 0.91 -1.61
C LEU A 187 -22.13 0.00 -1.74
N THR A 188 -22.26 -0.71 -2.86
CA THR A 188 -23.43 -1.54 -3.18
C THR A 188 -23.34 -2.98 -2.66
N SER A 189 -22.14 -3.58 -2.57
CA SER A 189 -21.99 -4.98 -2.14
C SER A 189 -21.52 -5.17 -0.68
N LYS A 190 -21.94 -6.27 -0.06
CA LYS A 190 -21.49 -6.66 1.30
C LYS A 190 -19.98 -6.89 1.37
N LYS A 191 -19.38 -7.39 0.28
CA LYS A 191 -17.94 -7.69 0.21
C LYS A 191 -17.11 -6.40 0.18
N PHE A 192 -17.47 -5.44 -0.66
CA PHE A 192 -16.84 -4.12 -0.69
C PHE A 192 -16.95 -3.41 0.67
N ARG A 193 -18.13 -3.47 1.32
CA ARG A 193 -18.30 -2.90 2.67
C ARG A 193 -17.33 -3.51 3.70
N ARG A 194 -17.18 -4.84 3.74
CA ARG A 194 -16.22 -5.50 4.64
C ARG A 194 -14.77 -5.10 4.36
N MET A 195 -14.40 -4.99 3.08
CA MET A 195 -13.07 -4.54 2.67
C MET A 195 -12.81 -3.08 3.08
N ALA A 196 -13.77 -2.19 2.84
CA ALA A 196 -13.73 -0.80 3.28
C ALA A 196 -13.65 -0.67 4.81
N THR A 197 -14.35 -1.50 5.57
CA THR A 197 -14.21 -1.53 7.04
C THR A 197 -12.79 -1.92 7.47
N LEU A 198 -12.22 -2.97 6.89
CA LEU A 198 -10.84 -3.39 7.20
C LEU A 198 -9.83 -2.29 6.85
N HIS A 199 -9.96 -1.69 5.67
CA HIS A 199 -9.12 -0.59 5.23
C HIS A 199 -9.25 0.61 6.16
N GLY A 200 -10.48 1.01 6.53
CA GLY A 200 -10.72 2.10 7.47
C GLY A 200 -10.08 1.87 8.84
N ILE A 201 -10.16 0.65 9.40
CA ILE A 201 -9.48 0.29 10.66
C ILE A 201 -7.97 0.46 10.53
N ILE A 202 -7.39 -0.05 9.44
CA ILE A 202 -5.95 0.06 9.17
C ILE A 202 -5.53 1.53 9.00
N GLY A 203 -6.29 2.32 8.24
CA GLY A 203 -6.06 3.75 8.02
C GLY A 203 -6.10 4.52 9.34
N PHE A 204 -7.11 4.27 10.17
CA PHE A 204 -7.22 4.88 11.50
C PHE A 204 -6.01 4.57 12.40
N LEU A 205 -5.53 3.33 12.41
CA LEU A 205 -4.34 2.94 13.17
C LEU A 205 -3.09 3.67 12.67
N PHE A 206 -2.87 3.74 11.36
CA PHE A 206 -1.75 4.50 10.79
C PHE A 206 -1.84 5.98 11.17
N ASN A 207 -3.01 6.61 11.01
CA ASN A 207 -3.21 8.03 11.33
C ASN A 207 -2.92 8.30 12.82
N THR A 208 -3.33 7.38 13.69
CA THR A 208 -3.06 7.48 15.13
C THR A 208 -1.55 7.38 15.44
N VAL A 209 -0.83 6.46 14.81
CA VAL A 209 0.63 6.32 14.98
C VAL A 209 1.37 7.55 14.45
N ILE A 210 0.99 8.02 13.26
CA ILE A 210 1.59 9.22 12.64
C ILE A 210 1.35 10.43 13.55
N LEU A 211 0.15 10.61 14.08
CA LEU A 211 -0.19 11.70 14.99
C LEU A 211 0.63 11.61 16.29
N ALA A 212 0.69 10.44 16.92
CA ALA A 212 1.44 10.23 18.16
C ALA A 212 2.92 10.56 17.99
N LEU A 213 3.53 10.12 16.88
CA LEU A 213 4.92 10.45 16.56
C LEU A 213 5.10 11.92 16.27
N SER A 214 4.19 12.55 15.52
CA SER A 214 4.26 13.98 15.21
C SER A 214 4.26 14.82 16.50
N VAL A 215 3.44 14.46 17.49
CA VAL A 215 3.42 15.10 18.81
C VAL A 215 4.72 14.85 19.56
N ASN A 216 5.22 13.60 19.58
CA ASN A 216 6.48 13.26 20.26
C ASN A 216 7.67 14.04 19.67
N ILE A 217 7.71 14.16 18.34
CA ILE A 217 8.71 14.94 17.61
C ILE A 217 8.63 16.41 17.99
N ALA A 218 7.43 17.00 17.91
CA ALA A 218 7.22 18.41 18.25
C ALA A 218 7.66 18.69 19.69
N ALA A 219 7.29 17.83 20.63
CA ALA A 219 7.71 17.92 22.03
C ALA A 219 9.23 17.77 22.21
N SER A 220 9.91 17.00 21.35
CA SER A 220 11.37 16.81 21.40
C SER A 220 12.18 17.97 20.78
N LEU A 221 11.52 18.86 20.05
CA LEU A 221 12.11 20.04 19.40
C LEU A 221 11.90 21.32 20.23
N LEU A 222 10.94 21.32 21.15
CA LEU A 222 10.72 22.35 22.17
C LEU A 222 11.66 22.16 23.35
#